data_AF-A0A933GA20-F1
#
_entry.id   AF-A0A933GA20-F1
#
_cell.length_a   1.000
_cell.length_b   1.000
_cell.length_c   1.000
_cell.angle_alpha   90.00
_cell.angle_beta   90.00
_cell.angle_gamma   90.00
#
_symmetry.space_group_name_H-M   'P 1'
#
loop_
_entity.id
_entity.type
_entity.pdbx_description
1 polymer ?
#
loop_
_entity_poly.entity_id
_entity_poly.type
_entity_poly.pdbx_seq_one_letter_code
_entity_poly.pdbx_strand_id
1 'polypeptide(L)'
;MSNQPERCKWIGLRDALREFALAAHGTTSQRHIKPLHWYVACRLCLEGGFHPDEITPRPPFKVHESGAGANLRRLIEHDPEAGGSGEQTILGGLKTKQVDVVVTKKDIGPVIAVSMKGTLNALRNLTNRLEEAGGDCTNIHMTYPSLVYAYWGVIRANRPGRLSPDAPALLKTADGLMRPNDVAIADNGRPSPLVVKYHLALSGLAGRGGIRNEISKYEAVALTLVNVDSDCIGEVMEDYPPADSPLRLEALIPRIYKLYDLRFVYQAPDLRLQTGRRGWHEDSPALQQWHTKEYEPRAQAAEGNGD
;
A
#
# COMPACT_ATOMS: atom_id res chain seq x y z
N MET A 1 15.85 -10.22 23.82
CA MET A 1 15.15 -10.45 22.54
C MET A 1 15.99 -9.79 21.46
N SER A 2 16.47 -10.54 20.47
CA SER A 2 17.34 -9.97 19.43
C SER A 2 16.57 -8.90 18.65
N ASN A 3 17.20 -7.74 18.46
CA ASN A 3 16.60 -6.57 17.82
C ASN A 3 16.67 -6.69 16.29
N GLN A 4 16.39 -7.88 15.75
CA GLN A 4 16.40 -8.08 14.30
C GLN A 4 15.15 -7.42 13.70
N PRO A 5 15.30 -6.63 12.63
CA PRO A 5 14.16 -5.98 11.99
C PRO A 5 13.23 -7.04 11.39
N GLU A 6 11.92 -6.83 11.54
CA GLU A 6 10.90 -7.75 11.01
C GLU A 6 10.99 -7.82 9.48
N ARG A 7 11.08 -9.06 8.98
CA ARG A 7 11.10 -9.34 7.55
C ARG A 7 9.69 -9.26 6.95
N CYS A 8 9.63 -8.87 5.69
CA CYS A 8 8.43 -8.85 4.89
C CYS A 8 7.83 -10.26 4.80
N LYS A 9 6.53 -10.37 5.07
CA LYS A 9 5.78 -11.63 5.05
C LYS A 9 4.74 -11.59 3.94
N TRP A 10 4.40 -12.75 3.40
CA TRP A 10 3.25 -12.86 2.54
C TRP A 10 1.99 -12.89 3.40
N ILE A 11 1.14 -11.86 3.27
CA ILE A 11 0.00 -11.63 4.16
C ILE A 11 -1.19 -11.07 3.39
N GLY A 12 -2.40 -11.58 3.68
CA GLY A 12 -3.65 -11.08 3.11
C GLY A 12 -4.01 -9.67 3.60
N LEU A 13 -4.92 -9.00 2.90
CA LEU A 13 -5.39 -7.68 3.26
C LEU A 13 -6.07 -7.70 4.64
N ARG A 14 -6.96 -8.67 4.85
CA ARG A 14 -7.72 -8.76 6.10
C ARG A 14 -6.80 -8.95 7.31
N ASP A 15 -5.83 -9.85 7.20
CA ASP A 15 -4.87 -10.10 8.29
C ASP A 15 -3.99 -8.87 8.56
N ALA A 16 -3.54 -8.18 7.51
CA ALA A 16 -2.75 -6.96 7.66
C ALA A 16 -3.56 -5.81 8.31
N LEU A 17 -4.84 -5.66 7.94
CA LEU A 17 -5.74 -4.68 8.55
C LEU A 17 -6.13 -5.08 9.98
N ARG A 18 -6.26 -6.38 10.27
CA ARG A 18 -6.48 -6.89 11.63
C ARG A 18 -5.31 -6.54 12.54
N GLU A 19 -4.08 -6.73 12.10
CA GLU A 19 -2.89 -6.33 12.85
C GLU A 19 -2.85 -4.82 13.11
N PHE A 20 -3.26 -4.01 12.13
CA PHE A 20 -3.44 -2.57 12.32
C PHE A 20 -4.55 -2.23 13.35
N ALA A 21 -5.69 -2.90 13.25
CA ALA A 21 -6.85 -2.71 14.12
C ALA A 21 -6.60 -3.19 15.56
N LEU A 22 -5.73 -4.17 15.76
CA LEU A 22 -5.24 -4.60 17.08
C LEU A 22 -4.12 -3.67 17.57
N ALA A 23 -3.11 -3.43 16.75
CA ALA A 23 -1.85 -2.78 17.11
C ALA A 23 -1.28 -3.31 18.43
N ALA A 24 -1.23 -4.64 18.56
CA ALA A 24 -0.83 -5.35 19.78
C ALA A 24 0.56 -4.95 20.30
N HIS A 25 1.45 -4.51 19.40
CA HIS A 25 2.81 -4.08 19.71
C HIS A 25 2.97 -2.57 19.92
N GLY A 26 1.87 -1.82 20.02
CA GLY A 26 1.88 -0.37 20.17
C GLY A 26 2.07 0.39 18.85
N THR A 27 2.19 1.72 18.96
CA THR A 27 2.42 2.62 17.81
C THR A 27 3.89 2.88 17.50
N THR A 28 4.79 2.46 18.39
CA THR A 28 6.23 2.69 18.29
C THR A 28 6.80 2.05 17.03
N SER A 29 7.71 2.79 16.36
CA SER A 29 8.43 2.32 15.17
C SER A 29 7.55 1.85 14.00
N GLN A 30 6.32 2.37 13.90
CA GLN A 30 5.39 2.05 12.81
C GLN A 30 4.99 0.56 12.72
N ARG A 31 5.23 -0.26 13.77
CA ARG A 31 4.97 -1.72 13.72
C ARG A 31 3.54 -2.07 13.33
N HIS A 32 2.56 -1.30 13.83
CA HIS A 32 1.14 -1.47 13.53
C HIS A 32 0.75 -1.29 12.05
N ILE A 33 1.59 -0.66 11.21
CA ILE A 33 1.30 -0.44 9.78
C ILE A 33 2.18 -1.29 8.85
N LYS A 34 3.28 -1.89 9.38
CA LYS A 34 4.20 -2.75 8.61
C LYS A 34 3.53 -3.89 7.85
N PRO A 35 2.53 -4.61 8.41
CA PRO A 35 1.82 -5.64 7.67
C PRO A 35 1.19 -5.13 6.36
N LEU A 36 0.70 -3.89 6.32
CA LEU A 36 0.17 -3.30 5.09
C LEU A 36 1.28 -2.98 4.08
N HIS A 37 2.48 -2.63 4.55
CA HIS A 37 3.63 -2.45 3.66
C HIS A 37 3.97 -3.78 2.97
N TRP A 38 3.92 -4.89 3.72
CA TRP A 38 4.17 -6.21 3.18
C TRP A 38 3.10 -6.65 2.19
N TYR A 39 1.83 -6.39 2.50
CA TYR A 39 0.71 -6.63 1.58
C TYR A 39 0.92 -5.91 0.24
N VAL A 40 1.24 -4.60 0.26
CA VAL A 40 1.50 -3.83 -0.96
C VAL A 40 2.74 -4.35 -1.70
N ALA A 41 3.84 -4.64 -1.01
CA ALA A 41 5.05 -5.20 -1.63
C ALA A 41 4.75 -6.54 -2.34
N CYS A 42 3.95 -7.41 -1.72
CA CYS A 42 3.54 -8.67 -2.31
C CYS A 42 2.66 -8.47 -3.55
N ARG A 43 1.71 -7.50 -3.52
CA ARG A 43 0.89 -7.17 -4.70
C ARG A 43 1.74 -6.64 -5.85
N LEU A 44 2.67 -5.73 -5.59
CA LEU A 44 3.60 -5.23 -6.60
C LEU A 44 4.41 -6.37 -7.25
N CYS A 45 4.78 -7.40 -6.50
CA CYS A 45 5.44 -8.57 -7.08
C CYS A 45 4.45 -9.45 -7.88
N LEU A 46 3.42 -9.98 -7.22
CA LEU A 46 2.52 -10.99 -7.81
C LEU A 46 1.66 -10.43 -8.94
N GLU A 47 1.07 -9.24 -8.76
CA GLU A 47 0.14 -8.62 -9.72
C GLU A 47 0.83 -7.57 -10.59
N GLY A 48 1.84 -6.91 -10.02
CA GLY A 48 2.63 -5.91 -10.73
C GLY A 48 3.69 -6.53 -11.63
N GLY A 49 4.10 -7.79 -11.42
CA GLY A 49 5.16 -8.41 -12.22
C GLY A 49 6.54 -7.80 -12.01
N PHE A 50 6.73 -7.09 -10.89
CA PHE A 50 8.04 -6.56 -10.50
C PHE A 50 8.86 -7.66 -9.84
N HIS A 51 10.17 -7.69 -10.13
CA HIS A 51 11.06 -8.67 -9.50
C HIS A 51 11.13 -8.38 -8.00
N PRO A 52 11.18 -9.39 -7.12
CA PRO A 52 11.30 -9.16 -5.69
C PRO A 52 12.46 -8.22 -5.32
N ASP A 53 13.62 -8.39 -5.98
CA ASP A 53 14.81 -7.56 -5.74
C ASP A 53 14.68 -6.11 -6.23
N GLU A 54 13.65 -5.79 -7.02
CA GLU A 54 13.34 -4.42 -7.43
C GLU A 54 12.50 -3.69 -6.37
N ILE A 55 12.01 -4.39 -5.34
CA ILE A 55 11.04 -3.87 -4.37
C ILE A 55 11.69 -3.74 -2.98
N THR A 56 11.46 -2.61 -2.32
CA THR A 56 11.79 -2.41 -0.90
C THR A 56 10.50 -2.15 -0.11
N PRO A 57 10.25 -2.85 1.02
CA PRO A 57 10.97 -4.04 1.47
C PRO A 57 10.80 -5.19 0.48
N ARG A 58 11.83 -6.02 0.34
CA ARG A 58 11.82 -7.15 -0.58
C ARG A 58 10.71 -8.15 -0.16
N PRO A 59 9.72 -8.46 -1.01
CA PRO A 59 8.71 -9.46 -0.68
C PRO A 59 9.33 -10.86 -0.66
N PRO A 60 8.77 -11.82 0.09
CA PRO A 60 9.38 -13.12 0.37
C PRO A 60 9.20 -14.11 -0.80
N PHE A 61 9.61 -13.72 -1.99
CA PHE A 61 9.53 -14.56 -3.18
C PHE A 61 10.90 -14.76 -3.84
N LYS A 62 11.07 -15.91 -4.48
CA LYS A 62 12.17 -16.20 -5.40
C LYS A 62 11.60 -16.40 -6.80
N VAL A 63 12.37 -15.98 -7.79
CA VAL A 63 12.01 -16.12 -9.21
C VAL A 63 13.01 -17.06 -9.85
N HIS A 64 12.49 -18.09 -10.51
CA HIS A 64 13.27 -19.03 -11.31
C HIS A 64 12.92 -18.83 -12.77
N GLU A 65 13.92 -18.47 -13.58
CA GLU A 65 13.76 -18.29 -15.01
C GLU A 65 14.39 -19.48 -15.75
N SER A 66 13.66 -20.05 -16.71
CA SER A 66 14.14 -21.14 -17.56
C SER A 66 13.66 -20.96 -19.00
N GLY A 67 14.46 -21.41 -19.97
CA GLY A 67 14.18 -21.15 -21.40
C GLY A 67 14.65 -19.77 -21.86
N ALA A 68 14.27 -19.38 -23.08
CA ALA A 68 14.63 -18.12 -23.70
C ALA A 68 13.58 -17.67 -24.74
N GLY A 69 13.54 -16.37 -25.04
CA GLY A 69 12.60 -15.80 -26.00
C GLY A 69 11.14 -16.10 -25.63
N ALA A 70 10.36 -16.56 -26.61
CA ALA A 70 8.97 -16.96 -26.44
C ALA A 70 8.77 -18.14 -25.47
N ASN A 71 9.80 -18.96 -25.24
CA ASN A 71 9.76 -20.11 -24.33
C ASN A 71 10.25 -19.78 -22.92
N LEU A 72 10.49 -18.50 -22.60
CA LEU A 72 10.95 -18.08 -21.28
C LEU A 72 9.84 -18.32 -20.24
N ARG A 73 10.06 -19.27 -19.34
CA ARG A 73 9.17 -19.57 -18.22
C ARG A 73 9.68 -18.88 -16.97
N ARG A 74 8.82 -18.07 -16.35
CA ARG A 74 9.13 -17.39 -15.07
C ARG A 74 8.28 -18.00 -13.96
N LEU A 75 8.89 -18.84 -13.14
CA LEU A 75 8.24 -19.45 -12.00
C LEU A 75 8.50 -18.61 -10.75
N ILE A 76 7.46 -18.35 -9.97
CA ILE A 76 7.57 -17.66 -8.68
C ILE A 76 7.23 -18.61 -7.53
N GLU A 77 8.11 -18.65 -6.53
CA GLU A 77 7.96 -19.45 -5.32
C GLU A 77 8.00 -18.56 -4.07
N HIS A 78 7.25 -18.96 -3.05
CA HIS A 78 7.31 -18.31 -1.74
C HIS A 78 8.49 -18.86 -0.94
N ASP A 79 9.35 -17.97 -0.46
CA ASP A 79 10.45 -18.24 0.45
C ASP A 79 10.43 -17.20 1.59
N PRO A 80 9.94 -17.58 2.79
CA PRO A 80 9.88 -16.70 3.95
C PRO A 80 11.23 -16.06 4.31
N GLU A 81 12.34 -16.77 4.10
CA GLU A 81 13.67 -16.28 4.46
C GLU A 81 14.17 -15.20 3.50
N ALA A 82 13.62 -15.16 2.28
CA ALA A 82 13.94 -14.17 1.27
C ALA A 82 13.28 -12.79 1.53
N GLY A 83 12.43 -12.67 2.54
CA GLY A 83 11.81 -11.40 2.93
C GLY A 83 12.83 -10.38 3.42
N GLY A 84 12.84 -9.20 2.80
CA GLY A 84 13.64 -8.05 3.24
C GLY A 84 12.97 -7.28 4.37
N SER A 85 13.63 -6.24 4.89
CA SER A 85 13.09 -5.40 5.95
C SER A 85 13.31 -3.92 5.65
N GLY A 86 12.71 -3.04 6.45
CA GLY A 86 12.97 -1.61 6.38
C GLY A 86 12.12 -0.85 5.35
N GLU A 87 12.58 0.37 5.08
CA GLU A 87 11.99 1.36 4.17
C GLU A 87 13.11 1.88 3.26
N GLN A 88 12.77 2.42 2.10
CA GLN A 88 13.78 2.99 1.21
C GLN A 88 13.92 4.49 1.47
N THR A 89 15.14 4.95 1.77
CA THR A 89 15.44 6.39 1.77
C THR A 89 15.64 6.86 0.34
N ILE A 90 14.79 7.78 -0.11
CA ILE A 90 14.88 8.43 -1.42
C ILE A 90 15.21 9.92 -1.27
N LEU A 91 15.94 10.48 -2.23
CA LEU A 91 16.27 11.90 -2.26
C LEU A 91 15.08 12.68 -2.83
N GLY A 92 14.39 13.46 -2.00
CA GLY A 92 13.45 14.48 -2.49
C GLY A 92 14.16 15.78 -2.87
N GLY A 93 13.42 16.71 -3.46
CA GLY A 93 13.96 17.97 -3.97
C GLY A 93 14.39 18.94 -2.86
N LEU A 94 13.81 18.81 -1.67
CA LEU A 94 14.13 19.62 -0.49
C LEU A 94 14.83 18.81 0.60
N LYS A 95 14.42 17.55 0.79
CA LYS A 95 14.95 16.66 1.82
C LYS A 95 14.82 15.19 1.43
N THR A 96 15.61 14.34 2.07
CA THR A 96 15.43 12.89 1.98
C THR A 96 14.12 12.46 2.64
N LYS A 97 13.55 11.35 2.17
CA LYS A 97 12.34 10.74 2.72
C LYS A 97 12.51 9.24 2.80
N GLN A 98 12.12 8.65 3.93
CA GLN A 98 11.90 7.21 4.02
C GLN A 98 10.50 6.90 3.47
N VAL A 99 10.43 6.10 2.42
CA VAL A 99 9.17 5.68 1.79
C VAL A 99 8.90 4.21 2.09
N ASP A 100 7.64 3.94 2.39
CA ASP A 100 7.18 2.70 3.00
C ASP A 100 7.34 1.50 2.07
N VAL A 101 6.98 1.66 0.78
CA VAL A 101 7.25 0.68 -0.28
C VAL A 101 7.73 1.40 -1.55
N VAL A 102 8.81 0.92 -2.16
CA VAL A 102 9.39 1.51 -3.38
C VAL A 102 9.75 0.40 -4.36
N VAL A 103 9.47 0.64 -5.65
CA VAL A 103 10.02 -0.14 -6.77
C VAL A 103 11.13 0.68 -7.42
N THR A 104 12.32 0.11 -7.48
CA THR A 104 13.50 0.70 -8.11
C THR A 104 13.93 -0.16 -9.30
N LYS A 105 14.08 0.48 -10.46
CA LYS A 105 14.68 -0.15 -11.64
C LYS A 105 16.15 0.24 -11.72
N LYS A 106 17.01 -0.74 -11.97
CA LYS A 106 18.44 -0.50 -12.22
C LYS A 106 18.60 0.54 -13.34
N ASP A 107 19.54 1.46 -13.18
CA ASP A 107 19.87 2.53 -14.13
C ASP A 107 18.78 3.60 -14.39
N ILE A 108 17.56 3.40 -13.89
CA ILE A 108 16.44 4.37 -13.98
C ILE A 108 16.17 5.03 -12.62
N GLY A 109 16.25 4.28 -11.52
CA GLY A 109 15.90 4.75 -10.18
C GLY A 109 14.48 4.38 -9.75
N PRO A 110 13.88 5.12 -8.79
CA PRO A 110 12.56 4.80 -8.25
C PRO A 110 11.48 5.09 -9.30
N VAL A 111 10.63 4.09 -9.56
CA VAL A 111 9.57 4.17 -10.59
C VAL A 111 8.17 4.07 -10.00
N ILE A 112 8.03 3.42 -8.84
CA ILE A 112 6.82 3.41 -8.03
C ILE A 112 7.20 3.68 -6.57
N ALA A 113 6.39 4.47 -5.89
CA ALA A 113 6.46 4.68 -4.45
C ALA A 113 5.04 4.56 -3.87
N VAL A 114 4.92 3.97 -2.69
CA VAL A 114 3.66 3.94 -1.94
C VAL A 114 3.98 4.36 -0.51
N SER A 115 3.37 5.44 -0.04
CA SER A 115 3.41 5.80 1.38
C SER A 115 2.11 5.40 2.06
N MET A 116 2.21 4.82 3.24
CA MET A 116 1.08 4.41 4.06
C MET A 116 1.10 5.14 5.39
N LYS A 117 -0.08 5.55 5.86
CA LYS A 117 -0.24 6.20 7.16
C LYS A 117 -1.45 5.65 7.90
N GLY A 118 -1.16 5.10 9.08
CA GLY A 118 -2.15 4.64 10.03
C GLY A 118 -2.54 5.71 11.04
N THR A 119 -3.85 5.83 11.30
CA THR A 119 -4.40 6.63 12.39
C THR A 119 -5.24 5.73 13.30
N LEU A 120 -4.73 5.48 14.51
CA LEU A 120 -5.44 4.70 15.52
C LEU A 120 -6.38 5.63 16.33
N ASN A 121 -5.85 6.32 17.36
CA ASN A 121 -6.60 7.18 18.29
C ASN A 121 -6.03 8.61 18.30
N ALA A 122 -5.99 9.22 17.12
CA ALA A 122 -5.39 10.54 16.95
C ALA A 122 -6.05 11.34 15.83
N LEU A 123 -7.39 11.29 15.72
CA LEU A 123 -8.09 11.96 14.61
C LEU A 123 -7.91 13.49 14.64
N ARG A 124 -7.64 14.06 15.82
CA ARG A 124 -7.25 15.47 15.96
C ARG A 124 -6.01 15.87 15.14
N ASN A 125 -5.16 14.91 14.79
CA ASN A 125 -3.93 15.15 14.04
C ASN A 125 -4.10 14.99 12.52
N LEU A 126 -5.31 14.71 12.02
CA LEU A 126 -5.53 14.48 10.58
C LEU A 126 -5.13 15.67 9.71
N THR A 127 -5.29 16.90 10.19
CA THR A 127 -4.83 18.10 9.48
C THR A 127 -3.31 18.10 9.30
N ASN A 128 -2.54 17.84 10.35
CA ASN A 128 -1.08 17.76 10.27
C ASN A 128 -0.65 16.63 9.32
N ARG A 129 -1.34 15.50 9.37
CA ARG A 129 -1.09 14.36 8.45
C ARG A 129 -1.36 14.72 6.99
N LEU A 130 -2.37 15.53 6.72
CA LEU A 130 -2.68 16.02 5.37
C LEU A 130 -1.57 16.95 4.85
N GLU A 131 -1.13 17.91 5.68
CA GLU A 131 -0.04 18.83 5.32
C GLU A 131 1.26 18.07 5.04
N GLU A 132 1.59 17.08 5.88
CA GLU A 132 2.71 16.17 5.67
C GLU A 132 2.57 15.41 4.33
N ALA A 133 1.39 14.89 4.01
CA ALA A 133 1.16 14.16 2.74
C ALA A 133 1.37 15.06 1.51
N GLY A 134 0.79 16.27 1.50
CA GLY A 134 1.00 17.22 0.41
C GLY A 134 2.47 17.64 0.25
N GLY A 135 3.15 17.88 1.39
CA GLY A 135 4.57 18.21 1.42
C GLY A 135 5.47 17.07 0.93
N ASP A 136 5.20 15.83 1.35
CA ASP A 136 5.91 14.64 0.91
C ASP A 136 5.74 14.40 -0.59
N CYS A 137 4.52 14.51 -1.10
CA CYS A 137 4.23 14.36 -2.53
C CYS A 137 5.03 15.37 -3.37
N THR A 138 4.96 16.64 -2.98
CA THR A 138 5.68 17.74 -3.64
C THR A 138 7.18 17.49 -3.63
N ASN A 139 7.74 17.19 -2.45
CA ASN A 139 9.17 16.95 -2.27
C ASN A 139 9.69 15.83 -3.18
N ILE A 140 8.96 14.72 -3.30
CA ILE A 140 9.42 13.58 -4.11
C ILE A 140 9.29 13.84 -5.60
N HIS A 141 8.19 14.43 -6.06
CA HIS A 141 8.00 14.73 -7.48
C HIS A 141 8.93 15.83 -8.01
N MET A 142 9.48 16.70 -7.15
CA MET A 142 10.54 17.63 -7.55
C MET A 142 11.79 16.90 -8.09
N THR A 143 12.18 15.79 -7.46
CA THR A 143 13.34 14.99 -7.91
C THR A 143 12.97 13.97 -8.97
N TYR A 144 11.79 13.34 -8.82
CA TYR A 144 11.37 12.24 -9.68
C TYR A 144 10.02 12.54 -10.38
N PRO A 145 9.98 13.41 -11.40
CA PRO A 145 8.72 13.82 -12.04
C PRO A 145 7.93 12.66 -12.65
N SER A 146 8.61 11.61 -13.12
CA SER A 146 7.97 10.44 -13.74
C SER A 146 7.49 9.38 -12.73
N LEU A 147 7.95 9.45 -11.47
CA LEU A 147 7.58 8.49 -10.42
C LEU A 147 6.06 8.37 -10.31
N VAL A 148 5.55 7.15 -10.20
CA VAL A 148 4.17 6.89 -9.80
C VAL A 148 4.14 6.83 -8.29
N TYR A 149 3.65 7.88 -7.63
CA TYR A 149 3.59 7.97 -6.19
C TYR A 149 2.15 7.82 -5.69
N ALA A 150 1.94 6.85 -4.81
CA ALA A 150 0.66 6.60 -4.18
C ALA A 150 0.67 6.85 -2.67
N TYR A 151 -0.51 7.15 -2.14
CA TYR A 151 -0.74 7.32 -0.70
C TYR A 151 -1.89 6.45 -0.23
N TRP A 152 -1.74 5.78 0.91
CA TRP A 152 -2.81 5.02 1.54
C TRP A 152 -2.98 5.41 3.01
N GLY A 153 -4.06 6.13 3.29
CA GLY A 153 -4.50 6.46 4.65
C GLY A 153 -5.39 5.35 5.22
N VAL A 154 -5.11 4.92 6.44
CA VAL A 154 -5.87 3.88 7.13
C VAL A 154 -6.28 4.39 8.50
N ILE A 155 -7.56 4.33 8.81
CA ILE A 155 -8.15 4.87 10.03
C ILE A 155 -8.96 3.76 10.72
N ARG A 156 -8.85 3.62 12.05
CA ARG A 156 -9.76 2.75 12.80
C ARG A 156 -11.17 3.34 12.80
N ALA A 157 -12.16 2.51 12.47
CA ALA A 157 -13.59 2.85 12.48
C ALA A 157 -14.16 2.84 13.90
N ASN A 158 -13.51 3.55 14.82
CA ASN A 158 -13.91 3.66 16.22
C ASN A 158 -15.30 4.31 16.34
N ARG A 159 -16.18 3.67 17.15
CA ARG A 159 -17.55 4.12 17.45
C ARG A 159 -17.62 4.68 18.88
N PRO A 160 -18.55 5.63 19.16
CA PRO A 160 -18.77 6.13 20.51
C PRO A 160 -19.30 5.03 21.44
N GLY A 161 -19.18 5.26 22.75
CA GLY A 161 -19.74 4.39 23.77
C GLY A 161 -18.69 3.62 24.57
N ARG A 162 -19.15 2.56 25.23
CA ARG A 162 -18.33 1.74 26.12
C ARG A 162 -17.45 0.79 25.31
N LEU A 163 -16.17 0.77 25.63
CA LEU A 163 -15.21 -0.14 25.02
C LEU A 163 -15.47 -1.56 25.49
N SER A 164 -15.35 -2.52 24.58
CA SER A 164 -15.34 -3.95 24.94
C SER A 164 -14.23 -4.24 25.96
N PRO A 165 -14.44 -5.16 26.92
CA PRO A 165 -13.36 -5.66 27.79
C PRO A 165 -12.13 -6.17 26.99
N ASP A 166 -12.39 -6.71 25.80
CA ASP A 166 -11.39 -7.26 24.88
C ASP A 166 -10.85 -6.22 23.88
N ALA A 167 -11.27 -4.95 23.99
CA ALA A 167 -10.77 -3.88 23.15
C ALA A 167 -9.22 -3.81 23.23
N PRO A 168 -8.53 -3.49 22.13
CA PRO A 168 -7.09 -3.31 22.14
C PRO A 168 -6.62 -2.37 23.24
N ALA A 169 -5.48 -2.68 23.87
CA ALA A 169 -4.94 -1.90 25.00
C ALA A 169 -4.81 -0.40 24.70
N LEU A 170 -4.49 -0.03 23.45
CA LEU A 170 -4.40 1.36 23.00
C LEU A 170 -5.74 2.10 23.00
N LEU A 171 -6.87 1.40 22.89
CA LEU A 171 -8.21 1.99 23.01
C LEU A 171 -8.61 2.16 24.48
N LYS A 172 -8.10 1.34 25.41
CA LYS A 172 -8.55 1.30 26.80
C LYS A 172 -8.28 2.63 27.51
N THR A 173 -9.34 3.23 28.04
CA THR A 173 -9.29 4.40 28.92
C THR A 173 -9.63 4.02 30.37
N ALA A 174 -9.30 4.88 31.33
CA ALA A 174 -9.57 4.64 32.75
C ALA A 174 -11.06 4.45 33.07
N ASP A 175 -11.94 5.12 32.33
CA ASP A 175 -13.40 5.04 32.42
C ASP A 175 -14.02 4.02 31.45
N GLY A 176 -13.22 3.38 30.59
CA GLY A 176 -13.69 2.41 29.60
C GLY A 176 -14.58 3.01 28.52
N LEU A 177 -14.47 4.32 28.24
CA LEU A 177 -15.28 5.05 27.26
C LEU A 177 -14.42 5.54 26.08
N MET A 178 -14.96 5.42 24.87
CA MET A 178 -14.34 6.01 23.68
C MET A 178 -14.26 7.55 23.82
N ARG A 179 -13.09 8.11 23.54
CA ARG A 179 -12.90 9.57 23.58
C ARG A 179 -13.53 10.22 22.34
N PRO A 180 -14.25 11.36 22.47
CA PRO A 180 -14.90 12.00 21.33
C PRO A 180 -13.96 12.32 20.15
N ASN A 181 -12.72 12.71 20.45
CA ASN A 181 -11.69 13.02 19.44
C ASN A 181 -11.11 11.79 18.73
N ASP A 182 -11.49 10.58 19.14
CA ASP A 182 -11.05 9.31 18.56
C ASP A 182 -12.20 8.56 17.88
N VAL A 183 -13.40 9.17 17.84
CA VAL A 183 -14.59 8.64 17.15
C VAL A 183 -14.48 8.92 15.64
N ALA A 184 -14.31 7.85 14.86
CA ALA A 184 -14.28 7.91 13.40
C ALA A 184 -15.67 7.71 12.79
N ILE A 185 -16.55 6.97 13.47
CA ILE A 185 -17.92 6.66 13.05
C ILE A 185 -18.88 7.16 14.13
N ALA A 186 -19.82 8.04 13.76
CA ALA A 186 -20.83 8.56 14.67
C ALA A 186 -21.93 7.54 14.98
N ASP A 187 -22.79 7.82 15.97
CA ASP A 187 -23.90 6.95 16.40
C ASP A 187 -24.87 6.57 15.26
N ASN A 188 -24.98 7.41 14.24
CA ASN A 188 -25.81 7.17 13.06
C ASN A 188 -25.12 6.30 11.98
N GLY A 189 -23.97 5.70 12.30
CA GLY A 189 -23.19 4.87 11.39
C GLY A 189 -22.39 5.64 10.33
N ARG A 190 -22.49 6.98 10.28
CA ARG A 190 -21.77 7.80 9.29
C ARG A 190 -20.37 8.16 9.77
N PRO A 191 -19.41 8.40 8.86
CA PRO A 191 -18.11 8.95 9.22
C PRO A 191 -18.24 10.27 9.96
N SER A 192 -17.36 10.50 10.94
CA SER A 192 -17.35 11.74 11.72
C SER A 192 -16.96 12.93 10.85
N PRO A 193 -17.35 14.17 11.23
CA PRO A 193 -17.02 15.37 10.45
C PRO A 193 -15.52 15.54 10.17
N LEU A 194 -14.65 15.07 11.08
CA LEU A 194 -13.20 15.08 10.89
C LEU A 194 -12.76 14.12 9.76
N VAL A 195 -13.33 12.91 9.73
CA VAL A 195 -13.04 11.92 8.69
C VAL A 195 -13.55 12.40 7.32
N VAL A 196 -14.72 13.02 7.27
CA VAL A 196 -15.28 13.61 6.04
C VAL A 196 -14.39 14.75 5.53
N LYS A 197 -13.98 15.67 6.41
CA LYS A 197 -13.09 16.77 6.03
C LYS A 197 -11.75 16.26 5.50
N TYR A 198 -11.18 15.24 6.15
CA TYR A 198 -9.94 14.63 5.74
C TYR A 198 -10.05 13.93 4.37
N HIS A 199 -11.14 13.21 4.12
CA HIS A 199 -11.46 12.60 2.83
C HIS A 199 -11.58 13.63 1.70
N LEU A 200 -12.29 14.74 1.92
CA LEU A 200 -12.41 15.80 0.92
C LEU A 200 -11.03 16.40 0.58
N ALA A 201 -10.21 16.62 1.59
CA ALA A 201 -8.87 17.16 1.39
C ALA A 201 -7.93 16.17 0.67
N LEU A 202 -7.93 14.89 1.07
CA LEU A 202 -7.18 13.83 0.37
C LEU A 202 -7.63 13.66 -1.08
N SER A 203 -8.93 13.83 -1.37
CA SER A 203 -9.46 13.78 -2.73
C SER A 203 -8.85 14.89 -3.59
N GLY A 204 -8.54 16.06 -3.02
CA GLY A 204 -7.83 17.14 -3.71
C GLY A 204 -6.38 16.79 -4.08
N LEU A 205 -5.72 15.94 -3.29
CA LEU A 205 -4.36 15.45 -3.53
C LEU A 205 -4.31 14.26 -4.51
N ALA A 206 -5.45 13.71 -4.93
CA ALA A 206 -5.48 12.54 -5.81
C ALA A 206 -5.47 12.93 -7.30
N GLY A 207 -5.06 11.97 -8.13
CA GLY A 207 -5.37 11.98 -9.55
C GLY A 207 -4.33 12.63 -10.47
N ARG A 208 -3.05 12.69 -10.07
CA ARG A 208 -1.96 13.13 -10.97
C ARG A 208 -1.82 12.18 -12.16
N GLY A 209 -2.32 12.59 -13.32
CA GLY A 209 -2.24 11.79 -14.55
C GLY A 209 -0.92 11.96 -15.29
N GLY A 210 -0.63 13.20 -15.71
CA GLY A 210 0.56 13.54 -16.49
C GLY A 210 1.77 13.94 -15.65
N ILE A 211 2.97 13.74 -16.19
CA ILE A 211 4.24 14.11 -15.53
C ILE A 211 4.40 15.63 -15.32
N ARG A 212 3.67 16.46 -16.08
CA ARG A 212 3.66 17.92 -15.95
C ARG A 212 2.49 18.45 -15.10
N ASN A 213 1.60 17.58 -14.65
CA ASN A 213 0.52 17.97 -13.76
C ASN A 213 1.10 18.31 -12.38
N GLU A 214 0.32 19.05 -11.60
CA GLU A 214 0.67 19.52 -10.25
C GLU A 214 1.40 18.45 -9.43
N ILE A 215 2.64 18.77 -9.04
CA ILE A 215 3.56 17.86 -8.34
C ILE A 215 3.13 17.56 -6.90
N SER A 216 2.22 18.38 -6.36
CA SER A 216 1.61 18.19 -5.03
C SER A 216 0.47 17.17 -5.03
N LYS A 217 0.21 16.50 -6.16
CA LYS A 217 -0.79 15.43 -6.27
C LYS A 217 -0.15 14.07 -6.46
N TYR A 218 -0.74 13.07 -5.81
CA TYR A 218 -0.43 11.66 -6.00
C TYR A 218 -1.13 11.10 -7.23
N GLU A 219 -0.52 10.09 -7.84
CA GLU A 219 -1.09 9.31 -8.93
C GLU A 219 -2.32 8.54 -8.47
N ALA A 220 -2.25 7.95 -7.28
CA ALA A 220 -3.33 7.18 -6.65
C ALA A 220 -3.37 7.46 -5.15
N VAL A 221 -4.57 7.57 -4.59
CA VAL A 221 -4.78 7.76 -3.16
C VAL A 221 -5.87 6.80 -2.71
N ALA A 222 -5.70 6.17 -1.56
CA ALA A 222 -6.75 5.39 -0.90
C ALA A 222 -6.97 5.89 0.53
N LEU A 223 -8.22 5.79 0.99
CA LEU A 223 -8.60 5.98 2.39
C LEU A 223 -9.44 4.79 2.84
N THR A 224 -9.02 4.12 3.90
CA THR A 224 -9.68 2.92 4.42
C THR A 224 -10.09 3.12 5.86
N LEU A 225 -11.37 2.87 6.17
CA LEU A 225 -11.85 2.72 7.54
C LEU A 225 -11.88 1.24 7.90
N VAL A 226 -11.26 0.87 9.01
CA VAL A 226 -11.09 -0.54 9.43
C VAL A 226 -11.90 -0.80 10.68
N ASN A 227 -12.78 -1.80 10.64
CA ASN A 227 -13.58 -2.20 11.78
C ASN A 227 -12.69 -2.74 12.92
N VAL A 228 -13.09 -2.41 14.15
CA VAL A 228 -12.39 -2.76 15.40
C VAL A 228 -13.23 -3.61 16.35
N ASP A 229 -14.48 -3.89 15.99
CA ASP A 229 -15.37 -4.75 16.76
C ASP A 229 -14.95 -6.21 16.62
N SER A 230 -15.15 -7.02 17.67
CA SER A 230 -14.60 -8.39 17.76
C SER A 230 -14.92 -9.27 16.55
N ASP A 231 -16.12 -9.13 16.01
CA ASP A 231 -16.68 -10.05 15.02
C ASP A 231 -16.24 -9.69 13.59
N CYS A 232 -15.89 -8.41 13.36
CA CYS A 232 -15.51 -7.86 12.06
C CYS A 232 -14.13 -7.17 12.08
N ILE A 233 -13.29 -7.46 13.07
CA ILE A 233 -11.97 -6.82 13.19
C ILE A 233 -11.11 -7.07 11.96
N GLY A 234 -10.53 -5.98 11.43
CA GLY A 234 -9.71 -6.01 10.22
C GLY A 234 -10.52 -5.99 8.91
N GLU A 235 -11.85 -6.01 8.97
CA GLU A 235 -12.68 -5.78 7.80
C GLU A 235 -12.72 -4.30 7.42
N VAL A 236 -12.74 -4.04 6.11
CA VAL A 236 -12.93 -2.68 5.58
C VAL A 236 -14.40 -2.31 5.72
N MET A 237 -14.67 -1.08 6.15
CA MET A 237 -16.03 -0.55 6.11
C MET A 237 -16.46 -0.33 4.65
N GLU A 238 -17.43 -1.10 4.17
CA GLU A 238 -17.80 -1.12 2.75
C GLU A 238 -18.44 0.20 2.26
N ASP A 239 -19.22 0.84 3.14
CA ASP A 239 -19.99 2.05 2.84
C ASP A 239 -19.13 3.33 2.77
N TYR A 240 -17.83 3.26 3.09
CA TYR A 240 -16.95 4.43 3.04
C TYR A 240 -15.50 4.09 2.67
N PRO A 241 -14.87 4.85 1.75
CA PRO A 241 -15.41 5.99 1.00
C PRO A 241 -16.59 5.63 0.09
N PRO A 242 -17.46 6.60 -0.29
CA PRO A 242 -18.55 6.34 -1.23
C PRO A 242 -18.04 5.70 -2.54
N ALA A 243 -18.89 4.94 -3.22
CA ALA A 243 -18.49 4.16 -4.41
C ALA A 243 -17.90 5.01 -5.56
N ASP A 244 -18.30 6.27 -5.68
CA ASP A 244 -17.80 7.23 -6.66
C ASP A 244 -16.53 7.98 -6.21
N SER A 245 -16.06 7.74 -4.99
CA SER A 245 -14.89 8.40 -4.45
C SER A 245 -13.61 7.99 -5.18
N PRO A 246 -12.70 8.95 -5.48
CA PRO A 246 -11.38 8.61 -6.02
C PRO A 246 -10.47 7.91 -4.99
N LEU A 247 -10.91 7.78 -3.73
CA LEU A 247 -10.13 7.24 -2.61
C LEU A 247 -10.45 5.77 -2.29
N ARG A 248 -11.22 5.09 -3.14
CA ARG A 248 -11.54 3.67 -3.00
C ARG A 248 -10.26 2.82 -3.06
N LEU A 249 -10.11 1.91 -2.11
CA LEU A 249 -8.94 1.04 -2.02
C LEU A 249 -8.78 0.17 -3.27
N GLU A 250 -9.90 -0.27 -3.84
CA GLU A 250 -9.98 -1.10 -5.04
C GLU A 250 -9.36 -0.39 -6.26
N ALA A 251 -9.38 0.94 -6.29
CA ALA A 251 -8.79 1.73 -7.36
C ALA A 251 -7.27 1.95 -7.21
N LEU A 252 -6.70 1.72 -6.02
CA LEU A 252 -5.32 2.09 -5.71
C LEU A 252 -4.31 1.39 -6.63
N ILE A 253 -4.27 0.06 -6.57
CA ILE A 253 -3.29 -0.75 -7.31
C ILE A 253 -3.52 -0.71 -8.83
N PRO A 254 -4.75 -0.87 -9.37
CA PRO A 254 -5.00 -0.73 -10.80
C PRO A 254 -4.53 0.62 -11.37
N ARG A 255 -4.72 1.70 -10.60
CA ARG A 255 -4.29 3.04 -11.03
C ARG A 255 -2.77 3.19 -11.03
N ILE A 256 -2.06 2.63 -10.05
CA ILE A 256 -0.59 2.57 -10.04
C ILE A 256 -0.08 1.87 -11.30
N TYR A 257 -0.59 0.68 -11.62
CA TYR A 257 -0.14 -0.08 -12.80
C TYR A 257 -0.43 0.63 -14.11
N LYS A 258 -1.63 1.21 -14.25
CA LYS A 258 -2.00 1.98 -15.43
C LYS A 258 -1.02 3.13 -15.71
N LEU A 259 -0.68 3.90 -14.67
CA LEU A 259 0.20 5.06 -14.81
C LEU A 259 1.66 4.65 -14.96
N TYR A 260 2.06 3.54 -14.34
CA TYR A 260 3.38 2.95 -14.57
C TYR A 260 3.55 2.54 -16.04
N ASP A 261 2.61 1.76 -16.57
CA ASP A 261 2.66 1.28 -17.96
C ASP A 261 2.68 2.46 -18.94
N LEU A 262 1.83 3.47 -18.71
CA LEU A 262 1.80 4.67 -19.53
C LEU A 262 3.17 5.36 -19.61
N ARG A 263 3.84 5.57 -18.47
CA ARG A 263 5.06 6.38 -18.37
C ARG A 263 6.32 5.61 -18.76
N PHE A 264 6.43 4.38 -18.28
CA PHE A 264 7.69 3.62 -18.36
C PHE A 264 7.67 2.55 -19.44
N VAL A 265 6.50 2.09 -19.90
CA VAL A 265 6.40 1.01 -20.89
C VAL A 265 5.97 1.52 -22.26
N TYR A 266 4.94 2.37 -22.33
CA TYR A 266 4.38 2.83 -23.60
C TYR A 266 5.04 4.10 -24.13
N GLN A 267 5.32 5.07 -23.26
CA GLN A 267 5.97 6.33 -23.65
C GLN A 267 7.50 6.22 -23.78
N ALA A 268 8.10 5.11 -23.34
CA ALA A 268 9.54 4.86 -23.40
C ALA A 268 9.84 3.47 -23.97
N PRO A 269 9.53 3.22 -25.26
CA PRO A 269 9.68 1.90 -25.87
C PRO A 269 11.12 1.36 -25.82
N ASP A 270 12.12 2.25 -25.90
CA ASP A 270 13.55 1.89 -25.81
C ASP A 270 13.93 1.29 -24.44
N LEU A 271 13.17 1.59 -23.39
CA LEU A 271 13.38 1.06 -22.04
C LEU A 271 12.52 -0.16 -21.74
N ARG A 272 11.65 -0.60 -22.66
CA ARG A 272 10.64 -1.64 -22.43
C ARG A 272 11.23 -2.96 -21.94
N LEU A 273 12.43 -3.32 -22.37
CA LEU A 273 13.11 -4.53 -21.90
C LEU A 273 13.42 -4.48 -20.39
N GLN A 274 13.64 -3.29 -19.84
CA GLN A 274 13.93 -3.06 -18.42
C GLN A 274 12.67 -2.76 -17.61
N THR A 275 11.71 -2.04 -18.20
CA THR A 275 10.50 -1.53 -17.53
C THR A 275 9.27 -2.40 -17.74
N GLY A 276 9.30 -3.37 -18.65
CA GLY A 276 8.20 -4.30 -18.86
C GLY A 276 7.82 -5.05 -17.58
N ARG A 277 6.51 -5.09 -17.28
CA ARG A 277 5.97 -5.88 -16.17
C ARG A 277 5.93 -7.36 -16.56
N ARG A 278 6.58 -8.21 -15.78
CA ARG A 278 6.71 -9.66 -16.04
C ARG A 278 5.37 -10.37 -15.85
N GLY A 279 5.15 -11.44 -16.59
CA GLY A 279 4.10 -12.40 -16.29
C GLY A 279 4.68 -13.65 -15.64
N TRP A 280 3.92 -14.25 -14.74
CA TRP A 280 4.26 -15.48 -14.02
C TRP A 280 3.63 -16.69 -14.69
N HIS A 281 4.39 -17.75 -14.83
CA HIS A 281 3.91 -19.01 -15.39
C HIS A 281 2.84 -19.63 -14.46
N GLU A 282 1.81 -20.26 -14.99
CA GLU A 282 0.69 -20.84 -14.22
C GLU A 282 1.13 -21.92 -13.21
N ASP A 283 2.11 -22.74 -13.59
CA ASP A 283 2.78 -23.72 -12.71
C ASP A 283 3.60 -23.13 -11.55
N SER A 284 3.64 -21.81 -11.40
CA SER A 284 4.37 -21.16 -10.31
C SER A 284 3.87 -21.66 -8.95
N PRO A 285 4.73 -22.22 -8.08
CA PRO A 285 4.32 -22.78 -6.80
C PRO A 285 3.59 -21.78 -5.89
N ALA A 286 3.94 -20.49 -5.95
CA ALA A 286 3.24 -19.46 -5.18
C ALA A 286 1.78 -19.32 -5.64
N LEU A 287 1.48 -19.45 -6.93
CA LEU A 287 0.13 -19.23 -7.46
C LEU A 287 -0.85 -20.35 -7.08
N GLN A 288 -0.34 -21.52 -6.70
CA GLN A 288 -1.13 -22.68 -6.27
C GLN A 288 -1.52 -22.65 -4.78
N GLN A 289 -1.07 -21.64 -4.02
CA GLN A 289 -1.36 -21.55 -2.58
C GLN A 289 -2.69 -20.85 -2.29
N TRP A 290 -3.26 -21.12 -1.11
CA TRP A 290 -4.55 -20.55 -0.70
C TRP A 290 -4.51 -19.03 -0.52
N HIS A 291 -3.37 -18.47 -0.09
CA HIS A 291 -3.16 -17.04 0.10
C HIS A 291 -3.38 -16.25 -1.19
N THR A 292 -3.22 -16.89 -2.36
CA THR A 292 -3.41 -16.28 -3.68
C THR A 292 -4.85 -15.83 -3.93
N LYS A 293 -5.85 -16.31 -3.18
CA LYS A 293 -7.26 -15.89 -3.34
C LYS A 293 -7.50 -14.40 -3.10
N GLU A 294 -6.61 -13.74 -2.36
CA GLU A 294 -6.66 -12.28 -2.11
C GLU A 294 -5.79 -11.45 -3.08
N TYR A 295 -5.19 -12.11 -4.08
CA TYR A 295 -4.32 -11.49 -5.09
C TYR A 295 -4.87 -11.76 -6.49
N GLU A 296 -4.49 -10.91 -7.44
CA GLU A 296 -4.75 -11.10 -8.87
C GLU A 296 -3.43 -11.26 -9.64
N PRO A 297 -2.77 -12.44 -9.56
CA PRO A 297 -1.44 -12.62 -10.13
C PRO A 297 -1.42 -12.31 -11.63
N ARG A 298 -0.36 -11.64 -12.06
CA ARG A 298 -0.13 -11.36 -13.47
C ARG A 298 0.32 -12.63 -14.17
N ALA A 299 -0.62 -13.37 -14.72
CA ALA A 299 -0.32 -14.53 -15.56
C ALA A 299 0.56 -14.11 -16.74
N GLN A 300 1.54 -14.94 -17.07
CA GLN A 300 2.22 -14.86 -18.34
C GLN A 300 1.18 -15.09 -19.42
N ALA A 301 0.93 -14.06 -20.24
CA ALA A 301 0.17 -14.27 -21.44
C ALA A 301 0.88 -15.37 -22.22
N ALA A 302 0.13 -16.36 -22.72
CA ALA A 302 0.64 -17.16 -23.82
C ALA A 302 0.96 -16.14 -24.92
N GLU A 303 2.24 -15.84 -25.10
CA GLU A 303 2.69 -15.04 -26.23
C GLU A 303 2.34 -15.87 -27.46
N GLY A 304 1.12 -15.66 -27.97
CA GLY A 304 0.72 -16.17 -29.27
C GLY A 304 1.71 -15.61 -30.27
N ASN A 305 2.27 -16.51 -31.08
CA ASN A 305 3.00 -16.19 -32.29
C ASN A 305 2.27 -15.05 -33.03
N GLY A 306 2.77 -13.83 -32.86
CA GLY A 306 2.29 -12.63 -33.49
C GLY A 306 3.46 -12.07 -34.27
N ASP A 307 3.39 -12.27 -35.57
CA ASP A 307 4.35 -11.93 -36.62
C ASP A 307 4.96 -10.52 -36.52
#